data_AF-A0A925MDG3-F1
#
_entry.id   AF-A0A925MDG3-F1
#
_cell.length_a   1.000
_cell.length_b   1.000
_cell.length_c   1.000
_cell.angle_alpha   90.00
_cell.angle_beta   90.00
_cell.angle_gamma   90.00
#
_symmetry.space_group_name_H-M   'P 1'
#
loop_
_entity.id
_entity.type
_entity.pdbx_description
1 polymer ?
#
loop_
_entity_poly.entity_id
_entity_poly.type
_entity_poly.pdbx_seq_one_letter_code
_entity_poly.pdbx_strand_id
1 'polypeptide(L)'
;MGKWLALAGVALTFGCNYGAGAFRCTDDNQCGAGGTCELDNLCSSPSSICPSGRAYSDLSGVLSGQCVSDLPLGTDGGGEVPIDASIDTPEIPPDATACFGTGIVRVCLVEPPTQPLTISDATIIDTSNPAMCAALLPGSTGGDYCVVAATTIAINNDLRATGSRPLVLLATDSITSTANNIIDVGSHRDGDPNTPETGAGAFRCTDDNQCGAGGTCELDNLCS
;
A
#
# COMPACT_ATOMS: atom_id res chain seq x y z
N MET A 1 -20.17 59.20 41.89
CA MET A 1 -19.31 58.00 41.95
C MET A 1 -19.49 57.25 40.64
N GLY A 2 -18.54 57.40 39.71
CA GLY A 2 -18.68 57.01 38.31
C GLY A 2 -18.44 55.51 38.08
N LYS A 3 -19.34 54.88 37.32
CA LYS A 3 -19.23 53.48 36.90
C LYS A 3 -18.42 53.41 35.61
N TRP A 4 -17.28 52.72 35.66
CA TRP A 4 -16.45 52.40 34.49
C TRP A 4 -17.00 51.13 33.81
N LEU A 5 -17.30 51.24 32.52
CA LEU A 5 -17.63 50.11 31.64
C LEU A 5 -16.32 49.58 31.04
N ALA A 6 -15.92 48.37 31.43
CA ALA A 6 -14.82 47.65 30.79
C ALA A 6 -15.38 46.85 29.61
N LEU A 7 -15.01 47.25 28.39
CA LEU A 7 -15.27 46.52 27.16
C LEU A 7 -14.20 45.42 27.02
N ALA A 8 -14.60 44.16 27.18
CA ALA A 8 -13.76 43.00 26.88
C ALA A 8 -13.85 42.70 25.38
N GLY A 9 -12.81 43.03 24.63
CA GLY A 9 -12.66 42.64 23.22
C GLY A 9 -12.19 41.19 23.12
N VAL A 10 -13.07 40.30 22.66
CA VAL A 10 -12.72 38.92 22.32
C VAL A 10 -12.15 38.92 20.90
N ALA A 11 -10.82 38.80 20.78
CA ALA A 11 -10.15 38.57 19.52
C ALA A 11 -10.30 37.08 19.12
N LEU A 12 -11.21 36.80 18.18
CA LEU A 12 -11.33 35.47 17.57
C LEU A 12 -10.20 35.30 16.55
N THR A 13 -9.11 34.65 16.96
CA THR A 13 -8.07 34.19 16.03
C THR A 13 -8.58 32.93 15.33
N PHE A 14 -9.21 33.10 14.15
CA PHE A 14 -9.40 32.00 13.21
C PHE A 14 -8.03 31.62 12.64
N GLY A 15 -7.32 30.74 13.34
CA GLY A 15 -6.18 30.03 12.74
C GLY A 15 -6.72 29.23 11.56
N CYS A 16 -6.45 29.70 10.35
CA CYS A 16 -6.73 28.94 9.14
C CYS A 16 -5.85 27.70 9.19
N ASN A 17 -6.41 26.59 9.67
CA ASN A 17 -5.81 25.29 9.58
C ASN A 17 -5.85 24.87 8.11
N TYR A 18 -4.90 25.37 7.32
CA TYR A 18 -4.59 24.82 6.02
C TYR A 18 -3.91 23.46 6.25
N GLY A 19 -4.73 22.45 6.60
CA GLY A 19 -4.30 21.07 6.50
C GLY A 19 -3.86 20.77 5.07
N ALA A 20 -3.18 19.65 4.86
CA ALA A 20 -2.69 19.19 3.55
C ALA A 20 -3.79 18.90 2.50
N GLY A 21 -5.02 19.37 2.71
CA GLY A 21 -6.11 19.26 1.75
C GLY A 21 -5.91 20.24 0.60
N ALA A 22 -5.85 19.70 -0.61
CA ALA A 22 -5.82 20.50 -1.82
C ALA A 22 -7.16 21.23 -2.02
N PHE A 23 -7.12 22.52 -2.39
CA PHE A 23 -8.30 23.27 -2.79
C PHE A 23 -8.88 22.68 -4.08
N ARG A 24 -10.17 22.32 -4.06
CA ARG A 24 -10.86 21.78 -5.22
C ARG A 24 -11.70 22.84 -5.92
N CYS A 25 -11.56 22.95 -7.23
CA CYS A 25 -12.36 23.83 -8.07
C CYS A 25 -13.43 23.06 -8.84
N THR A 26 -14.51 23.73 -9.22
CA THR A 26 -15.53 23.24 -10.17
C THR A 26 -15.53 24.02 -11.48
N ASP A 27 -14.98 25.24 -11.47
CA ASP A 27 -14.86 26.11 -12.63
C ASP A 27 -13.67 27.07 -12.46
N ASP A 28 -13.25 27.69 -13.57
CA ASP A 28 -12.06 28.53 -13.66
C ASP A 28 -12.11 29.79 -12.78
N ASN A 29 -13.31 30.30 -12.46
CA ASN A 29 -13.44 31.52 -11.67
C ASN A 29 -13.01 31.33 -10.21
N GLN A 30 -12.89 30.08 -9.77
CA GLN A 30 -12.42 29.71 -8.43
C GLN A 30 -10.89 29.68 -8.31
N CYS A 31 -10.17 29.76 -9.43
CA CYS A 31 -8.71 29.61 -9.50
C CYS A 31 -7.94 30.94 -9.55
N GLY A 32 -8.61 32.06 -9.26
CA GLY A 32 -7.98 33.38 -9.25
C GLY A 32 -7.62 33.91 -10.64
N ALA A 33 -6.85 34.99 -10.70
CA ALA A 33 -6.54 35.67 -11.95
C ALA A 33 -5.64 34.82 -12.86
N GLY A 34 -6.19 34.35 -13.98
CA GLY A 34 -5.47 33.54 -14.97
C GLY A 34 -5.39 32.05 -14.63
N GLY A 35 -6.09 31.61 -13.58
CA GLY A 35 -6.18 30.20 -13.24
C GLY A 35 -7.20 29.44 -14.10
N THR A 36 -7.06 28.12 -14.16
CA THR A 36 -8.06 27.21 -14.76
C THR A 36 -8.22 26.01 -13.86
N CYS A 37 -9.43 25.48 -13.85
CA CYS A 37 -9.74 24.25 -13.17
C CYS A 37 -9.41 23.05 -14.06
N GLU A 38 -8.38 22.30 -13.69
CA GLU A 38 -7.96 21.09 -14.41
C GLU A 38 -8.89 19.89 -14.10
N LEU A 39 -8.77 18.80 -14.86
CA LEU A 39 -9.63 17.61 -14.77
C LEU A 39 -9.67 16.99 -13.36
N ASP A 40 -8.59 17.12 -12.60
CA ASP A 40 -8.47 16.63 -11.22
C ASP A 40 -9.19 17.53 -10.19
N ASN A 41 -9.91 18.55 -10.66
CA ASN A 41 -10.54 19.60 -9.87
C ASN A 41 -9.52 20.41 -9.07
N LEU A 42 -8.34 20.69 -9.65
CA LEU A 42 -7.29 21.48 -9.00
C LEU A 42 -6.94 22.70 -9.85
N CYS A 43 -6.61 23.79 -9.18
CA CYS A 43 -6.29 25.05 -9.85
C CYS A 43 -4.85 25.07 -10.38
N SER A 44 -4.69 25.35 -11.66
CA SER A 44 -3.39 25.60 -12.29
C SER A 44 -3.23 27.06 -12.69
N SER A 45 -2.01 27.59 -12.61
CA SER A 45 -1.65 28.96 -13.03
C SER A 45 -0.64 28.93 -14.18
N PRO A 46 -0.54 30.01 -14.97
CA PRO A 46 0.45 30.10 -16.05
C PRO A 46 1.87 30.04 -15.48
N SER A 47 2.71 29.16 -16.05
CA SER A 47 4.09 28.95 -15.65
C SER A 47 4.97 28.77 -16.88
N SER A 48 6.00 29.61 -17.02
CA SER A 48 6.99 29.50 -18.11
C SER A 48 8.00 28.36 -17.91
N ILE A 49 8.03 27.75 -16.73
CA ILE A 49 8.91 26.62 -16.41
C ILE A 49 8.35 25.32 -17.01
N CYS A 50 7.02 25.25 -17.17
CA CYS A 50 6.34 24.05 -17.64
C CYS A 50 6.21 24.03 -19.16
N PRO A 51 6.49 22.88 -19.83
CA PRO A 51 6.29 22.74 -21.27
C PRO A 51 4.85 23.02 -21.72
N SER A 52 3.86 22.74 -20.86
CA SER A 52 2.45 23.06 -21.07
C SER A 52 2.09 24.52 -20.88
N GLY A 53 3.03 25.34 -20.39
CA GLY A 53 2.78 26.72 -19.99
C GLY A 53 2.04 26.85 -18.66
N ARG A 54 1.84 25.77 -17.88
CA ARG A 54 1.03 25.78 -16.65
C ARG A 54 1.55 24.85 -15.55
N ALA A 55 1.41 25.28 -14.29
CA ALA A 55 1.71 24.48 -13.11
C ALA A 55 0.55 24.52 -12.11
N TYR A 56 0.37 23.46 -11.34
CA TYR A 56 -0.58 23.44 -10.22
C TYR A 56 -0.21 24.48 -9.16
N SER A 57 -1.22 25.21 -8.67
CA SER A 57 -1.04 26.29 -7.69
C SER A 57 -0.59 25.77 -6.32
N ASP A 58 -0.10 26.69 -5.48
CA ASP A 58 0.37 26.39 -4.11
C ASP A 58 -0.68 25.71 -3.21
N LEU A 59 -1.96 25.89 -3.54
CA LEU A 59 -3.09 25.31 -2.81
C LEU A 59 -3.47 23.89 -3.30
N SER A 60 -2.74 23.32 -4.26
CA SER A 60 -3.05 22.01 -4.86
C SER A 60 -2.51 20.82 -4.07
N GLY A 61 -2.08 21.02 -2.83
CA GLY A 61 -1.54 19.97 -1.96
C GLY A 61 -0.25 19.36 -2.52
N VAL A 62 -0.20 18.04 -2.65
CA VAL A 62 0.99 17.30 -3.12
C VAL A 62 1.38 17.58 -4.57
N LEU A 63 0.45 18.12 -5.38
CA LEU A 63 0.70 18.47 -6.77
C LEU A 63 1.21 19.91 -6.94
N SER A 64 1.30 20.69 -5.85
CA SER A 64 1.80 22.08 -5.88
C SER A 64 3.13 22.21 -6.65
N GLY A 65 3.16 23.12 -7.63
CA GLY A 65 4.32 23.40 -8.46
C GLY A 65 4.62 22.38 -9.56
N GLN A 66 3.87 21.27 -9.65
CA GLN A 66 4.02 20.30 -10.73
C GLN A 66 3.37 20.80 -12.03
N CYS A 67 3.96 20.45 -13.17
CA CYS A 67 3.45 20.85 -14.48
C CYS A 67 2.20 20.08 -14.85
N VAL A 68 1.19 20.80 -15.34
CA VAL A 68 0.00 20.17 -15.94
C VAL A 68 0.49 19.48 -17.22
N SER A 69 0.16 18.20 -17.45
CA SER A 69 0.55 17.34 -18.60
C SER A 69 1.87 16.56 -18.58
N ASP A 70 2.53 16.42 -17.42
CA ASP A 70 3.53 15.34 -17.24
C ASP A 70 2.89 13.96 -16.97
N LEU A 71 1.57 13.90 -16.85
CA LEU A 71 0.85 12.62 -16.92
C LEU A 71 0.84 12.17 -18.38
N PRO A 72 1.31 10.95 -18.69
CA PRO A 72 1.36 10.44 -20.05
C PRO A 72 -0.05 10.54 -20.63
N LEU A 73 -0.22 11.48 -21.57
CA LEU A 73 -1.46 11.69 -22.29
C LEU A 73 -1.84 10.36 -22.94
N GLY A 74 -2.84 9.70 -22.35
CA GLY A 74 -3.66 8.74 -23.06
C GLY A 74 -4.06 9.40 -24.36
N THR A 75 -3.76 8.72 -25.45
CA THR A 75 -3.95 9.20 -26.80
C THR A 75 -5.43 9.09 -27.15
N ASP A 76 -6.23 10.08 -26.78
CA ASP A 76 -7.65 10.19 -27.17
C ASP A 76 -7.96 11.54 -27.83
N GLY A 77 -6.94 12.07 -28.52
CA GLY A 77 -7.10 13.15 -29.49
C GLY A 77 -8.14 12.80 -30.55
N GLY A 78 -9.31 13.41 -30.40
CA GLY A 78 -10.44 13.34 -31.32
C GLY A 78 -10.03 13.73 -32.73
N GLY A 79 -10.02 12.73 -33.60
CA GLY A 79 -10.08 12.87 -35.05
C GLY A 79 -10.98 11.77 -35.55
N GLU A 80 -12.20 12.12 -35.95
CA GLU A 80 -13.10 11.23 -36.71
C GLU A 80 -12.48 10.96 -38.08
N VAL A 81 -11.47 10.08 -38.11
CA VAL A 81 -11.09 9.39 -39.34
C VAL A 81 -11.92 8.10 -39.34
N PRO A 82 -12.72 7.80 -40.38
CA PRO A 82 -13.36 6.51 -40.51
C PRO A 82 -12.26 5.47 -40.79
N ILE A 83 -11.67 4.92 -39.72
CA ILE A 83 -10.75 3.81 -39.78
C ILE A 83 -11.61 2.54 -39.93
N ASP A 84 -11.95 2.23 -41.17
CA ASP A 84 -12.59 0.96 -41.58
C ASP A 84 -11.53 -0.12 -41.83
N ALA A 85 -10.59 -0.23 -40.90
CA ALA A 85 -9.69 -1.35 -40.81
C ALA A 85 -9.87 -1.94 -39.42
N SER A 86 -10.52 -3.10 -39.38
CA SER A 86 -10.48 -3.99 -38.22
C SER A 86 -9.00 -4.28 -37.94
N ILE A 87 -8.43 -3.53 -37.01
CA ILE A 87 -7.13 -3.83 -36.46
C ILE A 87 -7.34 -5.12 -35.64
N ASP A 88 -7.00 -6.24 -36.27
CA ASP A 88 -6.67 -7.49 -35.59
C ASP A 88 -5.36 -7.25 -34.82
N THR A 89 -5.37 -6.33 -33.86
CA THR A 89 -4.37 -6.34 -32.80
C THR A 89 -4.62 -7.64 -32.06
N PRO A 90 -3.66 -8.59 -32.03
CA PRO A 90 -3.77 -9.71 -31.11
C PRO A 90 -4.03 -9.09 -29.76
N GLU A 91 -5.10 -9.53 -29.10
CA GLU A 91 -5.44 -9.14 -27.75
C GLU A 91 -4.20 -9.43 -26.91
N ILE A 92 -3.36 -8.41 -26.71
CA ILE A 92 -2.27 -8.48 -25.76
C ILE A 92 -3.05 -8.65 -24.47
N PRO A 93 -2.98 -9.83 -23.82
CA PRO A 93 -3.63 -10.00 -22.54
C PRO A 93 -3.12 -8.83 -21.71
N PRO A 94 -4.00 -7.96 -21.18
CA PRO A 94 -3.52 -6.87 -20.34
C PRO A 94 -2.58 -7.52 -19.34
N ASP A 95 -1.35 -7.01 -19.25
CA ASP A 95 -0.38 -7.38 -18.22
C ASP A 95 -1.02 -6.95 -16.89
N ALA A 96 -2.03 -7.70 -16.47
CA ALA A 96 -2.91 -7.37 -15.39
C ALA A 96 -2.07 -7.61 -14.17
N THR A 97 -1.46 -6.52 -13.69
CA THR A 97 -0.72 -6.49 -12.44
C THR A 97 -1.57 -7.20 -11.40
N ALA A 98 -1.13 -8.39 -10.98
CA ALA A 98 -1.90 -9.26 -10.11
C ALA A 98 -1.80 -8.73 -8.67
N CYS A 99 -2.49 -7.62 -8.44
CA CYS A 99 -2.61 -6.97 -7.14
C CYS A 99 -3.85 -7.48 -6.42
N PHE A 100 -3.64 -8.03 -5.23
CA PHE A 100 -4.67 -8.58 -4.37
C PHE A 100 -4.80 -7.75 -3.09
N GLY A 101 -6.02 -7.60 -2.61
CA GLY A 101 -6.32 -6.87 -1.38
C GLY A 101 -6.43 -5.35 -1.56
N THR A 102 -6.81 -4.69 -0.48
CA THR A 102 -6.99 -3.23 -0.37
C THR A 102 -6.67 -2.77 1.06
N GLY A 103 -6.29 -1.51 1.24
CA GLY A 103 -6.11 -0.93 2.58
C GLY A 103 -4.79 -1.36 3.24
N ILE A 104 -4.87 -2.09 4.35
CA ILE A 104 -3.71 -2.43 5.20
C ILE A 104 -2.80 -3.46 4.53
N VAL A 105 -3.37 -4.37 3.73
CA VAL A 105 -2.61 -5.36 2.96
C VAL A 105 -3.04 -5.31 1.50
N ARG A 106 -2.10 -4.97 0.64
CA ARG A 106 -2.15 -4.99 -0.81
C ARG A 106 -0.87 -5.63 -1.32
N VAL A 107 -1.01 -6.78 -1.97
CA VAL A 107 0.11 -7.59 -2.46
C VAL A 107 0.03 -7.61 -3.98
N CYS A 108 1.05 -7.08 -4.66
CA CYS A 108 1.17 -7.15 -6.11
C CYS A 108 2.25 -8.15 -6.47
N LEU A 109 1.88 -9.27 -7.08
CA LEU A 109 2.84 -10.32 -7.46
C LEU A 109 3.53 -9.98 -8.77
N VAL A 110 4.81 -10.38 -8.91
CA VAL A 110 5.53 -10.29 -10.19
C VAL A 110 4.92 -11.22 -11.22
N GLU A 111 4.48 -12.41 -10.79
CA GLU A 111 3.80 -13.40 -11.63
C GLU A 111 2.49 -13.84 -10.95
N PRO A 112 1.36 -13.92 -11.67
CA PRO A 112 0.11 -14.41 -11.11
C PRO A 112 0.21 -15.91 -10.76
N PRO A 113 -0.48 -16.39 -9.72
CA PRO A 113 -0.46 -17.81 -9.38
C PRO A 113 -1.16 -18.63 -10.47
N THR A 114 -0.49 -19.64 -11.01
CA THR A 114 -1.03 -20.50 -12.09
C THR A 114 -1.25 -21.95 -11.68
N GLN A 115 -0.78 -22.35 -10.50
CA GLN A 115 -0.84 -23.74 -10.01
C GLN A 115 -1.41 -23.81 -8.60
N PRO A 116 -2.11 -24.91 -8.24
CA PRO A 116 -2.52 -25.16 -6.87
C PRO A 116 -1.34 -25.59 -6.00
N LEU A 117 -1.40 -25.28 -4.70
CA LEU A 117 -0.45 -25.72 -3.68
C LEU A 117 -1.17 -26.67 -2.72
N THR A 118 -0.58 -27.86 -2.51
CA THR A 118 -1.07 -28.83 -1.53
C THR A 118 0.03 -29.19 -0.55
N ILE A 119 -0.20 -28.91 0.73
CA ILE A 119 0.68 -29.29 1.84
C ILE A 119 0.18 -30.62 2.38
N SER A 120 0.82 -31.72 1.97
CA SER A 120 0.44 -33.08 2.37
C SER A 120 1.29 -33.65 3.51
N ASP A 121 2.47 -33.07 3.71
CA ASP A 121 3.41 -33.43 4.77
C ASP A 121 3.59 -32.23 5.71
N ALA A 122 4.00 -32.50 6.96
CA ALA A 122 4.33 -31.46 7.91
C ALA A 122 5.38 -30.51 7.31
N THR A 123 5.01 -29.25 7.13
CA THR A 123 5.80 -28.27 6.37
C THR A 123 6.13 -27.08 7.24
N ILE A 124 7.40 -26.66 7.22
CA ILE A 124 7.86 -25.43 7.88
C ILE A 124 8.21 -24.41 6.79
N ILE A 125 7.61 -23.22 6.88
CA ILE A 125 7.93 -22.07 6.03
C ILE A 125 8.83 -21.12 6.82
N ASP A 126 10.09 -21.01 6.40
CA ASP A 126 10.98 -19.96 6.90
C ASP A 126 10.71 -18.67 6.13
N THR A 127 9.98 -17.76 6.76
CA THR A 127 9.61 -16.47 6.18
C THR A 127 10.79 -15.51 6.03
N SER A 128 11.93 -15.82 6.64
CA SER A 128 13.19 -15.08 6.44
C SER A 128 13.89 -15.50 5.15
N ASN A 129 13.57 -16.67 4.60
CA ASN A 129 14.15 -17.17 3.37
C ASN A 129 13.36 -16.66 2.15
N PRO A 130 13.92 -15.74 1.33
CA PRO A 130 13.21 -15.19 0.19
C PRO A 130 12.84 -16.24 -0.86
N ALA A 131 13.51 -17.39 -0.91
CA ALA A 131 13.19 -18.48 -1.83
C ALA A 131 11.88 -19.21 -1.48
N MET A 132 11.38 -19.05 -0.25
CA MET A 132 10.10 -19.62 0.20
C MET A 132 8.93 -18.64 0.05
N CYS A 133 9.19 -17.43 -0.44
CA CYS A 133 8.21 -16.36 -0.58
C CYS A 133 8.06 -15.97 -2.06
N ALA A 134 6.85 -15.58 -2.47
CA ALA A 134 6.59 -15.07 -3.80
C ALA A 134 7.24 -13.68 -4.00
N ALA A 135 7.74 -13.43 -5.21
CA ALA A 135 8.30 -12.14 -5.58
C ALA A 135 7.20 -11.08 -5.70
N LEU A 136 7.40 -9.93 -5.08
CA LEU A 136 6.45 -8.82 -5.05
C LEU A 136 6.93 -7.65 -5.92
N LEU A 137 6.00 -7.00 -6.61
CA LEU A 137 6.23 -5.76 -7.33
C LEU A 137 6.35 -4.56 -6.36
N PRO A 138 7.10 -3.51 -6.74
CA PRO A 138 7.12 -2.25 -6.03
C PRO A 138 5.70 -1.69 -5.83
N GLY A 139 5.41 -1.14 -4.65
CA GLY A 139 4.08 -0.61 -4.32
C GLY A 139 3.11 -1.62 -3.72
N SER A 140 3.56 -2.86 -3.46
CA SER A 140 2.91 -3.72 -2.46
C SER A 140 3.03 -3.05 -1.09
N THR A 141 1.91 -2.88 -0.40
CA THR A 141 1.92 -2.34 0.97
C THR A 141 2.37 -3.43 1.94
N GLY A 142 3.21 -3.07 2.91
CA GLY A 142 3.75 -4.01 3.90
C GLY A 142 4.90 -4.85 3.35
N GLY A 143 5.87 -4.20 2.69
CA GLY A 143 6.98 -4.79 1.92
C GLY A 143 7.89 -5.84 2.59
N ASP A 144 7.55 -6.29 3.80
CA ASP A 144 8.23 -7.35 4.54
C ASP A 144 7.33 -8.57 4.80
N TYR A 145 6.33 -8.83 3.95
CA TYR A 145 5.58 -10.09 4.01
C TYR A 145 6.33 -11.24 3.32
N CYS A 146 6.21 -12.45 3.87
CA CYS A 146 6.45 -13.67 3.11
C CYS A 146 5.12 -14.17 2.57
N VAL A 147 4.90 -13.95 1.27
CA VAL A 147 3.65 -14.35 0.61
C VAL A 147 3.83 -15.74 0.02
N VAL A 148 2.90 -16.64 0.31
CA VAL A 148 2.77 -17.94 -0.37
C VAL A 148 1.53 -17.86 -1.24
N ALA A 149 1.71 -17.93 -2.55
CA ALA A 149 0.66 -17.68 -3.52
C ALA A 149 0.39 -18.92 -4.40
N ALA A 150 -0.89 -19.28 -4.55
CA ALA A 150 -1.34 -20.39 -5.40
C ALA A 150 -2.74 -20.09 -5.97
N THR A 151 -3.23 -20.92 -6.90
CA THR A 151 -4.66 -20.82 -7.31
C THR A 151 -5.57 -21.31 -6.19
N THR A 152 -5.28 -22.50 -5.67
CA THR A 152 -5.89 -23.09 -4.49
C THR A 152 -4.81 -23.50 -3.50
N ILE A 153 -5.02 -23.24 -2.20
CA ILE A 153 -4.16 -23.73 -1.12
C ILE A 153 -4.92 -24.79 -0.32
N ALA A 154 -4.44 -26.03 -0.35
CA ALA A 154 -4.97 -27.14 0.44
C ALA A 154 -3.97 -27.56 1.51
N ILE A 155 -4.35 -27.41 2.78
CA ILE A 155 -3.51 -27.72 3.94
C ILE A 155 -4.02 -29.04 4.52
N ASN A 156 -3.39 -30.13 4.09
CA ASN A 156 -3.73 -31.51 4.44
C ASN A 156 -2.86 -32.07 5.56
N ASN A 157 -1.89 -31.30 6.05
CA ASN A 157 -1.07 -31.60 7.22
C ASN A 157 -0.67 -30.31 7.95
N ASP A 158 0.08 -30.42 9.04
CA ASP A 158 0.53 -29.26 9.81
C ASP A 158 1.40 -28.33 8.97
N LEU A 159 1.03 -27.05 8.99
CA LEU A 159 1.79 -25.96 8.38
C LEU A 159 2.29 -25.06 9.49
N ARG A 160 3.60 -24.94 9.62
CA ARG A 160 4.23 -24.02 10.55
C ARG A 160 4.96 -22.93 9.81
N ALA A 161 4.93 -21.70 10.32
CA ALA A 161 5.70 -20.61 9.76
C ALA A 161 6.53 -19.92 10.84
N THR A 162 7.80 -19.68 10.51
CA THR A 162 8.80 -19.11 11.42
C THR A 162 9.60 -18.07 10.67
N GLY A 163 10.09 -17.04 11.34
CA GLY A 163 10.99 -16.07 10.72
C GLY A 163 10.55 -14.63 10.93
N SER A 164 11.36 -13.69 10.45
CA SER A 164 11.18 -12.26 10.75
C SER A 164 10.05 -11.58 9.98
N ARG A 165 9.50 -12.24 8.95
CA ARG A 165 8.46 -11.69 8.07
C ARG A 165 7.09 -12.31 8.39
N PRO A 166 5.99 -11.54 8.48
CA PRO A 166 4.67 -12.13 8.64
C PRO A 166 4.31 -12.99 7.42
N LEU A 167 3.69 -14.15 7.68
CA LEU A 167 3.20 -15.04 6.62
C LEU A 167 1.88 -14.52 6.06
N VAL A 168 1.75 -14.48 4.73
CA VAL A 168 0.50 -14.22 4.02
C VAL A 168 0.20 -15.39 3.09
N LEU A 169 -0.91 -16.08 3.32
CA LEU A 169 -1.41 -17.10 2.39
C LEU A 169 -2.38 -16.45 1.42
N LEU A 170 -2.08 -16.54 0.12
CA LEU A 170 -2.85 -15.92 -0.95
C LEU A 170 -3.30 -17.01 -1.93
N ALA A 171 -4.62 -17.19 -2.04
CA ALA A 171 -5.22 -18.04 -3.06
C ALA A 171 -6.15 -17.20 -3.94
N THR A 172 -6.11 -17.43 -5.26
CA THR A 172 -7.06 -16.78 -6.18
C THR A 172 -8.45 -17.40 -6.12
N ASP A 173 -8.53 -18.69 -5.76
CA ASP A 173 -9.78 -19.46 -5.76
C ASP A 173 -10.23 -19.82 -4.35
N SER A 174 -9.45 -20.62 -3.61
CA SER A 174 -9.82 -21.06 -2.26
C SER A 174 -8.64 -21.46 -1.37
N ILE A 175 -8.83 -21.32 -0.05
CA ILE A 175 -7.94 -21.86 0.98
C ILE A 175 -8.76 -22.88 1.78
N THR A 176 -8.26 -24.11 1.88
CA THR A 176 -8.89 -25.18 2.66
C THR A 176 -7.90 -25.77 3.65
N SER A 177 -8.38 -26.13 4.84
CA SER A 177 -7.63 -26.86 5.86
C SER A 177 -8.49 -28.01 6.36
N THR A 178 -7.94 -29.22 6.47
CA THR A 178 -8.70 -30.34 7.05
C THR A 178 -8.75 -30.23 8.57
N ALA A 179 -9.79 -30.82 9.20
CA ALA A 179 -10.21 -30.52 10.57
C ALA A 179 -9.17 -30.78 11.68
N ASN A 180 -8.07 -31.48 11.37
CA ASN A 180 -7.01 -31.81 12.34
C ASN A 180 -5.68 -31.09 12.07
N ASN A 181 -5.61 -30.25 11.04
CA ASN A 181 -4.35 -29.63 10.65
C ASN A 181 -4.24 -28.24 11.24
N ILE A 182 -3.07 -27.95 11.81
CA ILE A 182 -2.81 -26.66 12.44
C ILE A 182 -2.02 -25.79 11.47
N ILE A 183 -2.46 -24.54 11.33
CA ILE A 183 -1.63 -23.46 10.77
C ILE A 183 -1.02 -22.74 11.97
N ASP A 184 0.23 -23.05 12.28
CA ASP A 184 0.94 -22.50 13.41
C ASP A 184 1.88 -21.36 12.99
N VAL A 185 1.49 -20.14 13.34
CA VAL A 185 2.31 -18.93 13.20
C VAL A 185 2.64 -18.33 14.57
N GLY A 186 2.26 -19.02 15.66
CA GLY A 186 2.43 -18.54 17.02
C GLY A 186 3.86 -18.68 17.50
N SER A 187 4.24 -17.79 18.40
CA SER A 187 5.42 -18.02 19.23
C SER A 187 4.98 -18.82 20.46
N HIS A 188 5.60 -19.99 20.69
CA HIS A 188 5.30 -20.87 21.83
C HIS A 188 6.47 -20.88 22.80
N ARG A 189 6.22 -21.24 24.07
CA ARG A 189 7.27 -21.41 25.10
C ARG A 189 7.44 -22.89 25.46
N ASP A 190 7.08 -23.77 24.53
CA ASP A 190 7.03 -25.20 24.77
C ASP A 190 8.47 -25.72 24.81
N GLY A 191 8.99 -25.93 26.02
CA GLY A 191 10.41 -26.11 26.36
C GLY A 191 11.20 -27.27 25.72
N ASP A 192 10.88 -27.70 24.50
CA ASP A 192 11.81 -28.39 23.61
C ASP A 192 12.74 -27.36 22.93
N PRO A 193 14.03 -27.31 23.32
CA PRO A 193 14.99 -26.37 22.76
C PRO A 193 15.28 -26.57 21.26
N ASN A 194 14.77 -27.63 20.63
CA ASN A 194 15.03 -27.94 19.22
C ASN A 194 13.90 -27.52 18.27
N THR A 195 12.73 -27.13 18.78
CA THR A 195 11.66 -26.59 17.95
C THR A 195 11.80 -25.08 17.89
N PRO A 196 11.95 -24.46 16.69
CA PRO A 196 12.00 -23.00 16.60
C PRO A 196 10.73 -22.40 17.22
N GLU A 197 10.86 -21.71 18.35
CA GLU A 197 9.72 -21.18 19.10
C GLU A 197 9.22 -19.83 18.57
N THR A 198 9.91 -19.26 17.58
CA THR A 198 9.60 -17.94 17.04
C THR A 198 8.65 -18.07 15.85
N GLY A 199 7.42 -17.59 16.03
CA GLY A 199 6.40 -17.54 14.96
C GLY A 199 6.78 -16.59 13.82
N ALA A 200 6.07 -16.69 12.70
CA ALA A 200 6.27 -15.81 11.55
C ALA A 200 5.94 -14.35 11.88
N GLY A 201 6.87 -13.45 11.58
CA GLY A 201 6.76 -12.02 11.87
C GLY A 201 7.21 -11.64 13.28
N ALA A 202 7.61 -12.61 14.12
CA ALA A 202 8.21 -12.29 15.40
C ALA A 202 9.65 -11.81 15.17
N PHE A 203 9.93 -10.60 15.65
CA PHE A 203 11.24 -10.00 15.54
C PHE A 203 12.16 -10.55 16.62
N ARG A 204 13.31 -11.08 16.21
CA ARG A 204 14.38 -11.43 17.14
C ARG A 204 15.24 -10.22 17.40
N CYS A 205 15.30 -9.79 18.64
CA CYS A 205 16.14 -8.68 19.06
C CYS A 205 17.49 -9.20 19.57
N THR A 206 18.55 -8.43 19.38
CA THR A 206 19.84 -8.65 20.06
C THR A 206 20.11 -7.63 21.16
N ASP A 207 19.27 -6.59 21.24
CA ASP A 207 19.29 -5.53 22.23
C ASP A 207 17.92 -4.83 22.31
N ASP A 208 17.70 -3.99 23.32
CA ASP A 208 16.41 -3.32 23.54
C ASP A 208 16.05 -2.30 22.45
N ASN A 209 17.01 -1.75 21.70
CA ASN A 209 16.74 -0.71 20.71
C ASN A 209 16.02 -1.27 19.46
N GLN A 210 15.99 -2.58 19.35
CA GLN A 210 15.38 -3.34 18.26
C GLN A 210 13.87 -3.54 18.45
N CYS A 211 13.34 -3.34 19.66
CA CYS A 211 11.95 -3.65 19.99
C CYS A 211 10.93 -2.52 19.84
N GLY A 212 11.29 -1.45 19.12
CA GLY A 212 10.42 -0.28 18.95
C GLY A 212 10.26 0.52 20.25
N ALA A 213 9.43 1.56 20.22
CA ALA A 213 9.28 2.47 21.35
C ALA A 213 8.57 1.80 22.54
N GLY A 214 9.35 1.44 23.57
CA GLY A 214 8.86 0.88 24.82
C GLY A 214 8.98 -0.65 24.93
N GLY A 215 9.48 -1.33 23.90
CA GLY A 215 9.77 -2.76 23.98
C GLY A 215 11.14 -3.03 24.61
N THR A 216 11.27 -4.16 25.29
CA THR A 216 12.57 -4.67 25.76
C THR A 216 12.86 -6.00 25.11
N CYS A 217 14.14 -6.26 24.90
CA CYS A 217 14.62 -7.55 24.45
C CYS A 217 14.66 -8.51 25.64
N GLU A 218 13.73 -9.45 25.69
CA GLU A 218 13.75 -10.49 26.72
C GLU A 218 14.96 -11.42 26.53
N LEU A 219 15.30 -12.19 27.56
CA LEU A 219 16.44 -13.13 27.55
C LEU A 219 16.37 -14.15 26.39
N ASP A 220 15.18 -14.30 25.80
CA ASP A 220 14.82 -15.19 24.73
C ASP A 220 15.09 -14.57 23.34
N ASN A 221 15.64 -13.34 23.31
CA ASN A 221 15.82 -12.52 22.11
C ASN A 221 14.49 -12.21 21.42
N LEU A 222 13.40 -12.05 22.17
CA LEU A 222 12.09 -11.66 21.66
C LEU A 222 11.69 -10.30 22.23
N CYS A 223 11.03 -9.48 21.42
CA CYS A 223 10.50 -8.20 21.86
C CYS A 223 9.18 -8.36 22.62
N SER A 224 9.12 -7.85 23.86
CA SER A 224 7.90 -7.73 24.67
C SER A 224 7.44 -6.29 24.79
#